data_AF-A0A2A9FCK3-F1
#
_entry.id   AF-A0A2A9FCK3-F1
#
_cell.length_a   1.000
_cell.length_b   1.000
_cell.length_c   1.000
_cell.angle_alpha   90.00
_cell.angle_beta   90.00
_cell.angle_gamma   90.00
#
_symmetry.space_group_name_H-M   'P 1'
#
loop_
_entity.id
_entity.type
_entity.pdbx_description
1 polymer ?
#
loop_
_entity_poly.entity_id
_entity_poly.type
_entity_poly.pdbx_seq_one_letter_code
_entity_poly.pdbx_strand_id
1 'polypeptide(L)'
;MVITVHDHIVEALKSVYTGALTDILDGLGLVTQSLSHEFLPIGRGMRFVGPAYPVEVRPNPLAVSHGKSARGLFEMLGSVPGGHVVVVQMNGIEASIFGDLSMTALKAQGAVGAVIDGGARDIHLAKEIGFPMVPRFIRPQGFIQRGDWVSWGRDPIHVEGIRIAPGDYVVADDSGVVIVPAEVADQVAEAVTKLTDKETILRAEIAMGMNPAEAFDRYYVNEEVPADYRPPTTTSASAALAPSAPEPAAATPSAGYRGPVQPGDLTRRAGIEQLEARGLDVVALREKLIDNAAAEFTTYYYYTILRNFLAGKEDYKAITEDARLEDRSHFELIFPRIYELGGTLPFDIRDLADRAGCADAYLPNTNDGKLTWGLSTGESFSPANATEILTVLLEAERCAVRSWWEICDMTFGKDPRTYELAMRILNEEIEHEAWFIELLSMERDGVARPSGHFKRGGVGDAPWSRNRPFGDG
;
A
#
# COMPACT_ATOMS: atom_id res chain seq x y z
N MET A 1 7.32 -24.85 21.00
CA MET A 1 7.22 -23.41 21.34
C MET A 1 5.93 -23.28 22.14
N VAL A 2 5.99 -22.83 23.40
CA VAL A 2 4.79 -22.67 24.23
C VAL A 2 4.10 -21.38 23.76
N ILE A 3 3.01 -21.52 23.02
CA ILE A 3 2.14 -20.39 22.64
C ILE A 3 1.52 -19.88 23.94
N THR A 4 1.75 -18.61 24.28
CA THR A 4 1.15 -17.98 25.46
C THR A 4 -0.31 -17.64 25.18
N VAL A 5 -1.12 -17.46 26.22
CA VAL A 5 -2.57 -17.13 26.10
C VAL A 5 -2.81 -15.83 25.30
N HIS A 6 -1.85 -14.91 25.26
CA HIS A 6 -1.98 -13.71 24.42
C HIS A 6 -1.82 -14.01 22.93
N ASP A 7 -1.05 -15.04 22.57
CA ASP A 7 -0.69 -15.30 21.18
C ASP A 7 -1.89 -15.81 20.38
N HIS A 8 -2.76 -16.68 20.93
CA HIS A 8 -3.92 -17.18 20.17
C HIS A 8 -4.99 -16.09 19.97
N ILE A 9 -5.22 -15.23 20.97
CA ILE A 9 -6.17 -14.11 20.84
C ILE A 9 -5.66 -13.13 19.79
N VAL A 10 -4.39 -12.73 19.84
CA VAL A 10 -3.81 -11.80 18.87
C VAL A 10 -3.87 -12.38 17.45
N GLU A 11 -3.57 -13.67 17.26
CA GLU A 11 -3.67 -14.29 15.94
C GLU A 11 -5.11 -14.36 15.41
N ALA A 12 -6.09 -14.66 16.26
CA ALA A 12 -7.51 -14.58 15.87
C ALA A 12 -7.92 -13.15 15.52
N LEU A 13 -7.55 -12.15 16.34
CA LEU A 13 -7.87 -10.76 16.06
C LEU A 13 -7.15 -10.24 14.78
N LYS A 14 -5.99 -10.81 14.43
CA LYS A 14 -5.32 -10.56 13.14
C LYS A 14 -6.02 -11.22 11.96
N SER A 15 -7.01 -12.09 12.10
CA SER A 15 -7.76 -12.64 10.96
C SER A 15 -9.07 -11.92 10.66
N VAL A 16 -9.49 -10.95 11.49
CA VAL A 16 -10.76 -10.21 11.33
C VAL A 16 -10.52 -8.72 11.03
N TYR A 17 -11.38 -8.11 10.22
CA TYR A 17 -11.41 -6.66 10.00
C TYR A 17 -12.31 -5.98 11.03
N THR A 18 -12.11 -4.69 11.28
CA THR A 18 -12.78 -3.96 12.37
C THR A 18 -14.31 -4.01 12.29
N GLY A 19 -14.90 -3.95 11.08
CA GLY A 19 -16.35 -4.05 10.89
C GLY A 19 -16.96 -5.38 11.34
N ALA A 20 -16.35 -6.51 10.98
CA ALA A 20 -16.81 -7.83 11.45
C ALA A 20 -16.58 -7.99 12.97
N LEU A 21 -15.51 -7.38 13.49
CA LEU A 21 -15.23 -7.38 14.92
C LEU A 21 -16.27 -6.59 15.72
N THR A 22 -16.76 -5.45 15.21
CA THR A 22 -17.85 -4.71 15.85
C THR A 22 -19.14 -5.52 15.88
N ASP A 23 -19.48 -6.25 14.81
CA ASP A 23 -20.67 -7.10 14.79
C ASP A 23 -20.61 -8.22 15.85
N ILE A 24 -19.44 -8.83 16.05
CA ILE A 24 -19.22 -9.83 17.11
C ILE A 24 -19.43 -9.19 18.49
N LEU A 25 -18.84 -8.02 18.74
CA LEU A 25 -18.96 -7.32 20.02
C LEU A 25 -20.40 -6.88 20.29
N ASP A 26 -21.12 -6.40 19.27
CA ASP A 26 -22.54 -6.07 19.34
C ASP A 26 -23.38 -7.29 19.76
N GLY A 27 -23.09 -8.46 19.18
CA GLY A 27 -23.71 -9.73 19.56
C GLY A 27 -23.45 -10.15 21.01
N LEU A 28 -22.34 -9.69 21.61
CA LEU A 28 -22.01 -9.85 23.03
C LEU A 28 -22.57 -8.72 23.92
N GLY A 29 -23.29 -7.76 23.35
CA GLY A 29 -23.88 -6.62 24.04
C GLY A 29 -22.92 -5.44 24.26
N LEU A 30 -21.75 -5.44 23.61
CA LEU A 30 -20.71 -4.41 23.72
C LEU A 30 -20.76 -3.44 22.52
N VAL A 31 -21.80 -2.58 22.51
CA VAL A 31 -22.18 -1.76 21.34
C VAL A 31 -21.48 -0.40 21.22
N THR A 32 -20.46 -0.14 22.04
CA THR A 32 -19.73 1.14 22.05
C THR A 32 -18.22 0.95 22.02
N GLN A 33 -17.75 -0.14 21.39
CA GLN A 33 -16.34 -0.53 21.44
C GLN A 33 -15.46 0.07 20.33
N SER A 34 -16.03 0.83 19.39
CA SER A 34 -15.29 1.56 18.37
C SER A 34 -15.06 3.01 18.80
N LEU A 35 -13.86 3.52 18.49
CA LEU A 35 -13.58 4.95 18.58
C LEU A 35 -14.21 5.69 17.40
N SER A 36 -14.53 6.97 17.60
CA SER A 36 -15.19 7.80 16.60
C SER A 36 -14.35 8.01 15.34
N HIS A 37 -15.03 8.47 14.29
CA HIS A 37 -14.45 8.84 12.98
C HIS A 37 -13.33 9.90 13.03
N GLU A 38 -13.09 10.54 14.18
CA GLU A 38 -11.96 11.46 14.34
C GLU A 38 -10.62 10.72 14.45
N PHE A 39 -10.61 9.44 14.82
CA PHE A 39 -9.41 8.61 14.87
C PHE A 39 -9.06 8.09 13.47
N LEU A 40 -8.26 8.86 12.74
CA LEU A 40 -7.89 8.57 11.34
C LEU A 40 -6.49 7.96 11.25
N PRO A 41 -6.31 6.80 10.60
CA PRO A 41 -4.99 6.27 10.30
C PRO A 41 -4.14 7.25 9.50
N ILE A 42 -2.86 7.34 9.84
CA ILE A 42 -1.95 8.31 9.19
C ILE A 42 -1.53 7.89 7.76
N GLY A 43 -1.99 6.74 7.29
CA GLY A 43 -1.73 6.20 5.96
C GLY A 43 -2.72 5.08 5.61
N ARG A 44 -2.93 4.86 4.31
CA ARG A 44 -3.82 3.80 3.80
C ARG A 44 -3.17 2.42 3.88
N GLY A 45 -3.99 1.36 3.98
CA GLY A 45 -3.52 -0.01 4.14
C GLY A 45 -2.91 -0.26 5.52
N MET A 46 -3.19 0.61 6.49
CA MET A 46 -2.64 0.50 7.83
C MET A 46 -3.43 -0.54 8.60
N ARG A 47 -2.72 -1.46 9.26
CA ARG A 47 -3.35 -2.45 10.13
C ARG A 47 -2.42 -2.85 11.27
N PHE A 48 -2.95 -2.89 12.48
CA PHE A 48 -2.21 -3.39 13.64
C PHE A 48 -3.15 -3.94 14.71
N VAL A 49 -2.66 -4.93 15.44
CA VAL A 49 -3.38 -5.64 16.49
C VAL A 49 -2.43 -5.96 17.62
N GLY A 50 -2.84 -5.70 18.86
CA GLY A 50 -2.06 -6.10 20.04
C GLY A 50 -2.72 -5.72 21.35
N PRO A 51 -2.19 -6.23 22.48
CA PRO A 51 -2.62 -5.81 23.81
C PRO A 51 -2.38 -4.32 24.02
N ALA A 52 -3.33 -3.65 24.66
CA ALA A 52 -3.30 -2.25 24.98
C ALA A 52 -2.21 -1.95 26.02
N TYR A 53 -1.44 -0.91 25.76
CA TYR A 53 -0.53 -0.27 26.69
C TYR A 53 -1.06 1.14 26.99
N PRO A 54 -1.92 1.30 28.01
CA PRO A 54 -2.55 2.58 28.31
C PRO A 54 -1.56 3.61 28.82
N VAL A 55 -1.72 4.86 28.40
CA VAL A 55 -0.91 6.00 28.80
C VAL A 55 -1.83 7.17 29.11
N GLU A 56 -1.73 7.73 30.32
CA GLU A 56 -2.50 8.92 30.71
C GLU A 56 -1.57 10.11 30.91
N VAL A 57 -1.93 11.23 30.27
CA VAL A 57 -1.35 12.55 30.55
C VAL A 57 -2.45 13.54 30.87
N ARG A 58 -2.15 14.60 31.63
CA ARG A 58 -3.14 15.63 31.99
C ARG A 58 -2.65 17.04 31.69
N PRO A 59 -3.54 17.97 31.29
CA PRO A 59 -3.18 19.36 31.10
C PRO A 59 -2.53 19.94 32.35
N ASN A 60 -1.41 20.60 32.17
CA ASN A 60 -0.78 21.38 33.22
C ASN A 60 -0.45 22.78 32.65
N PRO A 61 -1.25 23.81 32.97
CA PRO A 61 -1.03 25.18 32.48
C PRO A 61 0.22 25.83 33.09
N LEU A 62 0.81 25.22 34.13
CA LEU A 62 2.04 25.64 34.80
C LEU A 62 3.26 24.80 34.36
N ALA A 63 3.14 23.99 33.31
CA ALA A 63 4.24 23.19 32.77
C ALA A 63 5.32 24.08 32.13
N VAL A 64 6.18 24.69 32.95
CA VAL A 64 7.33 25.51 32.50
C VAL A 64 8.63 24.69 32.46
N SER A 65 8.65 23.46 32.98
CA SER A 65 9.88 22.65 33.07
C SER A 65 10.03 21.66 31.92
N HIS A 66 10.78 22.03 30.87
CA HIS A 66 11.16 21.14 29.77
C HIS A 66 11.72 19.77 30.23
N GLY A 67 12.43 19.70 31.36
CA GLY A 67 13.17 18.51 31.78
C GLY A 67 12.31 17.33 32.24
N LYS A 68 11.30 17.55 33.09
CA LYS A 68 10.52 16.45 33.70
C LYS A 68 9.59 15.79 32.67
N SER A 69 8.86 16.58 31.89
CA SER A 69 7.95 16.08 30.87
C SER A 69 8.68 15.42 29.70
N ALA A 70 9.87 15.91 29.32
CA ALA A 70 10.70 15.26 28.29
C ALA A 70 11.27 13.93 28.78
N ARG A 71 11.79 13.86 30.02
CA ARG A 71 12.28 12.60 30.59
C ARG A 71 11.18 11.54 30.69
N GLY A 72 9.98 11.93 31.11
CA GLY A 72 8.82 11.03 31.18
C GLY A 72 8.46 10.42 29.83
N LEU A 73 8.63 11.16 28.72
CA LEU A 73 8.43 10.62 27.37
C LEU A 73 9.37 9.46 27.10
N PHE A 74 10.68 9.62 27.35
CA PHE A 74 11.65 8.56 27.09
C PHE A 74 11.50 7.36 28.04
N GLU A 75 11.15 7.61 29.32
CA GLU A 75 10.86 6.54 30.28
C GLU A 75 9.62 5.73 29.86
N MET A 76 8.56 6.41 29.40
CA MET A 76 7.37 5.73 28.87
C MET A 76 7.73 4.95 27.60
N LEU A 77 8.34 5.58 26.60
CA LEU A 77 8.70 4.93 25.33
C LEU A 77 9.56 3.69 25.55
N GLY A 78 10.55 3.74 26.45
CA GLY A 78 11.43 2.61 26.76
C GLY A 78 10.81 1.53 27.64
N SER A 79 9.59 1.72 28.13
CA SER A 79 8.87 0.76 28.99
C SER A 79 7.82 -0.07 28.25
N VAL A 80 7.53 0.26 26.99
CA VAL A 80 6.51 -0.43 26.18
C VAL A 80 7.02 -1.84 25.82
N PRO A 81 6.31 -2.92 26.20
CA PRO A 81 6.69 -4.26 25.79
C PRO A 81 6.42 -4.48 24.29
N GLY A 82 7.24 -5.30 23.65
CA GLY A 82 7.00 -5.71 22.27
C GLY A 82 5.62 -6.35 22.07
N GLY A 83 5.05 -6.21 20.88
CA GLY A 83 3.71 -6.71 20.54
C GLY A 83 2.56 -5.82 20.99
N HIS A 84 2.79 -4.80 21.82
CA HIS A 84 1.72 -3.96 22.37
C HIS A 84 1.34 -2.78 21.47
N VAL A 85 0.10 -2.31 21.64
CA VAL A 85 -0.41 -1.07 21.05
C VAL A 85 -0.47 0.00 22.12
N VAL A 86 0.25 1.12 21.91
CA VAL A 86 0.22 2.24 22.86
C VAL A 86 -1.07 3.03 22.68
N VAL A 87 -1.86 3.19 23.74
CA VAL A 87 -3.10 3.99 23.69
C VAL A 87 -2.96 5.17 24.63
N VAL A 88 -3.03 6.39 24.09
CA VAL A 88 -2.79 7.62 24.88
C VAL A 88 -4.10 8.37 25.11
N GLN A 89 -4.45 8.61 26.37
CA GLN A 89 -5.48 9.57 26.77
C GLN A 89 -4.84 10.92 27.09
N MET A 90 -5.09 11.94 26.25
CA MET A 90 -4.50 13.27 26.44
C MET A 90 -5.36 14.22 27.29
N ASN A 91 -6.55 13.82 27.72
CA ASN A 91 -7.41 14.59 28.64
C ASN A 91 -7.66 16.04 28.16
N GLY A 92 -7.93 16.22 26.86
CA GLY A 92 -8.22 17.53 26.27
C GLY A 92 -7.00 18.40 25.97
N ILE A 93 -5.77 17.88 26.11
CA ILE A 93 -4.59 18.59 25.60
C ILE A 93 -4.61 18.54 24.07
N GLU A 94 -4.88 19.68 23.43
CA GLU A 94 -4.88 19.81 21.98
C GLU A 94 -3.45 19.84 21.38
N ALA A 95 -2.54 18.93 21.71
CA ALA A 95 -1.16 18.93 21.25
C ALA A 95 -0.69 17.55 20.78
N SER A 96 0.46 17.50 20.13
CA SER A 96 1.03 16.25 19.64
C SER A 96 2.00 15.63 20.62
N ILE A 97 1.69 14.41 21.04
CA ILE A 97 2.53 13.65 21.96
C ILE A 97 3.60 12.84 21.23
N PHE A 98 3.28 12.32 20.03
CA PHE A 98 4.20 11.53 19.21
C PHE A 98 4.60 12.23 17.92
N GLY A 99 5.87 12.06 17.58
CA GLY A 99 6.51 12.46 16.32
C GLY A 99 7.53 11.42 15.89
N ASP A 100 8.48 11.81 15.04
CA ASP A 100 9.52 10.95 14.45
C ASP A 100 10.28 10.09 15.48
N LEU A 101 10.75 10.70 16.56
CA LEU A 101 11.53 10.04 17.60
C LEU A 101 10.69 9.04 18.39
N SER A 102 9.43 9.39 18.66
CA SER A 102 8.50 8.49 19.36
C SER A 102 8.18 7.27 18.50
N MET A 103 7.88 7.47 17.21
CA MET A 103 7.67 6.38 16.26
C MET A 103 8.88 5.45 16.18
N THR A 104 10.07 6.04 16.04
CA THR A 104 11.33 5.29 15.96
C THR A 104 11.58 4.48 17.23
N ALA A 105 11.37 5.08 18.40
CA ALA A 105 11.56 4.41 19.69
C ALA A 105 10.55 3.27 19.91
N LEU A 106 9.27 3.50 19.61
CA LEU A 106 8.23 2.47 19.74
C LEU A 106 8.48 1.29 18.79
N LYS A 107 8.85 1.57 17.53
CA LYS A 107 9.25 0.53 16.60
C LYS A 107 10.44 -0.27 17.11
N ALA A 108 11.46 0.40 17.67
CA ALA A 108 12.63 -0.26 18.23
C ALA A 108 12.31 -1.13 19.47
N GLN A 109 11.29 -0.77 20.26
CA GLN A 109 10.77 -1.62 21.34
C GLN A 109 9.91 -2.81 20.84
N GLY A 110 9.59 -2.85 19.54
CA GLY A 110 8.73 -3.87 18.96
C GLY A 110 7.24 -3.63 19.22
N ALA A 111 6.83 -2.41 19.60
CA ALA A 111 5.41 -2.05 19.62
C ALA A 111 4.82 -2.18 18.21
N VAL A 112 3.55 -2.57 18.12
CA VAL A 112 2.90 -2.87 16.82
C VAL A 112 2.05 -1.72 16.29
N GLY A 113 1.77 -0.71 17.11
CA GLY A 113 1.11 0.52 16.68
C GLY A 113 0.81 1.46 17.85
N ALA A 114 0.19 2.60 17.54
CA ALA A 114 -0.27 3.55 18.55
C ALA A 114 -1.63 4.16 18.20
N VAL A 115 -2.45 4.42 19.23
CA VAL A 115 -3.71 5.16 19.14
C VAL A 115 -3.61 6.36 20.08
N ILE A 116 -3.91 7.56 19.59
CA ILE A 116 -3.69 8.80 20.35
C ILE A 116 -5.00 9.60 20.39
N ASP A 117 -5.60 9.70 21.57
CA ASP A 117 -6.70 10.62 21.86
C ASP A 117 -6.17 12.05 21.96
N GLY A 118 -5.65 12.53 20.84
CA GLY A 118 -4.90 13.77 20.70
C GLY A 118 -4.04 13.79 19.44
N GLY A 119 -2.95 14.55 19.48
CA GLY A 119 -2.19 14.88 18.28
C GLY A 119 -1.03 13.94 17.96
N ALA A 120 -0.74 13.81 16.66
CA ALA A 120 0.56 13.39 16.16
C ALA A 120 1.21 14.48 15.27
N ARG A 121 2.52 14.39 15.09
CA ARG A 121 3.31 15.27 14.20
C ARG A 121 4.34 14.46 13.41
N ASP A 122 5.06 15.15 12.53
CA ASP A 122 6.15 14.58 11.73
C ASP A 122 5.68 13.42 10.82
N ILE A 123 4.40 13.48 10.39
CA ILE A 123 3.73 12.42 9.62
C ILE A 123 4.41 12.11 8.28
N HIS A 124 5.09 13.11 7.69
CA HIS A 124 5.89 12.93 6.48
C HIS A 124 7.01 11.88 6.64
N LEU A 125 7.50 11.65 7.87
CA LEU A 125 8.51 10.63 8.17
C LEU A 125 7.91 9.27 8.53
N ALA A 126 6.60 9.18 8.78
CA ALA A 126 5.98 7.96 9.27
C ALA A 126 6.08 6.79 8.28
N LYS A 127 6.02 7.08 6.96
CA LYS A 127 6.20 6.06 5.92
C LYS A 127 7.61 5.47 5.92
N GLU A 128 8.64 6.31 6.06
CA GLU A 128 10.04 5.89 6.14
C GLU A 128 10.31 5.11 7.43
N ILE A 129 9.78 5.59 8.55
CA ILE A 129 9.93 4.92 9.84
C ILE A 129 9.16 3.58 9.82
N GLY A 130 8.04 3.48 9.10
CA GLY A 130 7.24 2.26 8.99
C GLY A 130 6.65 1.84 10.34
N PHE A 131 6.10 2.80 11.09
CA PHE A 131 5.39 2.55 12.35
C PHE A 131 3.93 3.05 12.21
N PRO A 132 2.93 2.17 12.37
CA PRO A 132 1.54 2.56 12.18
C PRO A 132 0.97 3.29 13.41
N MET A 133 0.14 4.31 13.19
CA MET A 133 -0.59 4.98 14.27
C MET A 133 -1.91 5.60 13.82
N VAL A 134 -2.80 5.81 14.78
CA VAL A 134 -4.10 6.46 14.61
C VAL A 134 -4.25 7.59 15.63
N PRO A 135 -3.91 8.83 15.30
CA PRO A 135 -4.22 10.00 16.12
C PRO A 135 -5.63 10.52 15.86
N ARG A 136 -6.17 11.30 16.81
CA ARG A 136 -7.40 12.07 16.63
C ARG A 136 -7.20 13.26 15.67
N PHE A 137 -6.00 13.85 15.65
CA PHE A 137 -5.66 14.94 14.73
C PHE A 137 -4.15 15.06 14.47
N ILE A 138 -3.79 15.79 13.42
CA ILE A 138 -2.41 16.14 13.12
C ILE A 138 -2.13 17.58 13.52
N ARG A 139 -1.08 17.81 14.32
CA ARG A 139 -0.70 19.17 14.76
C ARG A 139 0.82 19.26 14.97
N PRO A 140 1.52 20.32 14.54
CA PRO A 140 2.96 20.44 14.80
C PRO A 140 3.31 20.74 16.28
N GLN A 141 2.35 21.31 17.02
CA GLN A 141 2.57 21.78 18.38
C GLN A 141 2.76 20.62 19.37
N GLY A 142 3.94 20.52 20.00
CA GLY A 142 4.28 19.41 20.90
C GLY A 142 3.69 19.48 22.33
N PHE A 143 3.53 18.29 22.94
CA PHE A 143 2.98 18.05 24.29
C PHE A 143 3.89 18.53 25.44
N ILE A 144 5.22 18.50 25.30
CA ILE A 144 6.19 18.64 26.42
C ILE A 144 5.94 19.84 27.37
N GLN A 145 5.41 20.95 26.86
CA GLN A 145 5.15 22.17 27.65
C GLN A 145 3.68 22.33 28.08
N ARG A 146 2.86 21.29 27.98
CA ARG A 146 1.38 21.40 28.10
C ARG A 146 0.75 20.41 29.07
N GLY A 147 1.50 19.42 29.52
CA GLY A 147 0.96 18.43 30.44
C GLY A 147 2.02 17.65 31.21
N ASP A 148 1.51 16.92 32.18
CA ASP A 148 2.27 15.99 33.01
C ASP A 148 1.84 14.55 32.73
N TRP A 149 2.80 13.64 32.90
CA TRP A 149 2.55 12.21 32.88
C TRP A 149 1.86 11.79 34.17
N VAL A 150 0.77 11.01 34.04
CA VAL A 150 0.02 10.47 35.16
C VAL A 150 0.38 9.00 35.37
N SER A 151 0.24 8.18 34.33
CA SER A 151 0.49 6.74 34.37
C SER A 151 0.83 6.18 32.99
N TRP A 152 1.48 5.03 32.94
CA TRP A 152 1.66 4.23 31.73
C TRP A 152 1.74 2.74 32.07
N GLY A 153 1.08 1.90 31.28
CA GLY A 153 1.14 0.44 31.33
C GLY A 153 0.54 -0.22 32.59
N ARG A 154 -0.16 0.54 33.45
CA ARG A 154 -0.66 0.02 34.75
C ARG A 154 -2.11 0.36 35.02
N ASP A 155 -2.48 1.62 34.85
CA ASP A 155 -3.82 2.10 35.18
C ASP A 155 -4.69 2.15 33.92
N PRO A 156 -6.00 1.85 34.04
CA PRO A 156 -6.92 1.98 32.92
C PRO A 156 -7.15 3.46 32.55
N ILE A 157 -7.30 3.70 31.25
CA ILE A 157 -7.67 5.00 30.67
C ILE A 157 -9.09 4.97 30.13
N HIS A 158 -9.64 6.15 29.82
CA HIS A 158 -10.96 6.30 29.21
C HIS A 158 -10.85 7.18 27.96
N VAL A 159 -11.17 6.63 26.80
CA VAL A 159 -11.22 7.36 25.54
C VAL A 159 -12.65 7.28 25.02
N GLU A 160 -13.30 8.43 24.83
CA GLU A 160 -14.70 8.52 24.40
C GLU A 160 -15.70 7.70 25.25
N GLY A 161 -15.40 7.53 26.53
CA GLY A 161 -16.22 6.73 27.46
C GLY A 161 -15.90 5.23 27.45
N ILE A 162 -15.06 4.76 26.52
CA ILE A 162 -14.56 3.39 26.50
C ILE A 162 -13.42 3.25 27.51
N ARG A 163 -13.56 2.31 28.45
CA ARG A 163 -12.47 1.95 29.37
C ARG A 163 -11.47 1.06 28.63
N ILE A 164 -10.18 1.40 28.74
CA ILE A 164 -9.07 0.67 28.12
C ILE A 164 -8.04 0.37 29.21
N ALA A 165 -7.93 -0.89 29.62
CA ALA A 165 -7.04 -1.38 30.65
C ALA A 165 -5.84 -2.15 30.07
N PRO A 166 -4.74 -2.31 30.82
CA PRO A 166 -3.70 -3.25 30.44
C PRO A 166 -4.29 -4.66 30.30
N GLY A 167 -4.06 -5.30 29.15
CA GLY A 167 -4.60 -6.62 28.83
C GLY A 167 -5.83 -6.63 27.92
N ASP A 168 -6.50 -5.49 27.75
CA ASP A 168 -7.47 -5.31 26.64
C ASP A 168 -6.73 -5.36 25.30
N TYR A 169 -7.43 -5.58 24.19
CA TYR A 169 -6.82 -5.63 22.86
C TYR A 169 -7.31 -4.48 22.00
N VAL A 170 -6.41 -3.98 21.16
CA VAL A 170 -6.70 -2.94 20.18
C VAL A 170 -6.58 -3.55 18.80
N VAL A 171 -7.60 -3.37 17.98
CA VAL A 171 -7.60 -3.70 16.55
C VAL A 171 -7.83 -2.42 15.77
N ALA A 172 -6.91 -2.10 14.87
CA ALA A 172 -7.04 -0.94 14.01
C ALA A 172 -6.81 -1.34 12.56
N ASP A 173 -7.65 -0.81 11.67
CA ASP A 173 -7.47 -0.85 10.22
C ASP A 173 -7.93 0.47 9.58
N ASP A 174 -8.03 0.50 8.26
CA ASP A 174 -8.46 1.69 7.50
C ASP A 174 -9.87 2.20 7.89
N SER A 175 -10.71 1.39 8.54
CA SER A 175 -12.06 1.78 8.95
C SER A 175 -12.13 2.37 10.37
N GLY A 176 -11.06 2.23 11.17
CA GLY A 176 -11.00 2.83 12.51
C GLY A 176 -10.33 1.95 13.56
N VAL A 177 -10.69 2.18 14.82
CA VAL A 177 -10.10 1.51 15.99
C VAL A 177 -11.21 0.85 16.81
N VAL A 178 -11.00 -0.40 17.19
CA VAL A 178 -11.91 -1.19 18.03
C VAL A 178 -11.16 -1.71 19.26
N ILE A 179 -11.79 -1.61 20.42
CA ILE A 179 -11.27 -2.08 21.70
C ILE A 179 -12.00 -3.37 22.10
N VAL A 180 -11.25 -4.44 22.31
CA VAL A 180 -11.78 -5.73 22.80
C VAL A 180 -11.40 -5.89 24.26
N PRO A 181 -12.37 -5.88 25.21
CA PRO A 181 -12.09 -6.08 26.62
C PRO A 181 -11.50 -7.46 26.88
N ALA A 182 -10.53 -7.54 27.79
CA ALA A 182 -9.86 -8.79 28.16
C ALA A 182 -10.86 -9.87 28.60
N GLU A 183 -11.95 -9.48 29.27
CA GLU A 183 -12.95 -10.40 29.83
C GLU A 183 -13.73 -11.19 28.77
N VAL A 184 -13.83 -10.66 27.54
CA VAL A 184 -14.54 -11.30 26.42
C VAL A 184 -13.60 -11.74 25.30
N ALA A 185 -12.31 -11.49 25.41
CA ALA A 185 -11.35 -11.69 24.32
C ALA A 185 -11.28 -13.14 23.81
N ASP A 186 -11.39 -14.13 24.70
CA ASP A 186 -11.47 -15.55 24.31
C ASP A 186 -12.76 -15.86 23.54
N GLN A 187 -13.91 -15.35 24.00
CA GLN A 187 -15.20 -15.53 23.32
C GLN A 187 -15.19 -14.87 21.93
N VAL A 188 -14.57 -13.70 21.82
CA VAL A 188 -14.37 -12.99 20.56
C VAL A 188 -13.46 -13.80 19.63
N ALA A 189 -12.33 -14.33 20.11
CA ALA A 189 -11.44 -15.15 19.30
C ALA A 189 -12.12 -16.42 18.74
N GLU A 190 -12.94 -17.09 19.55
CA GLU A 190 -13.77 -18.21 19.10
C GLU A 190 -14.81 -17.79 18.06
N ALA A 191 -15.47 -16.64 18.26
CA ALA A 191 -16.47 -16.10 17.34
C ALA A 191 -15.84 -15.69 16.00
N VAL A 192 -14.67 -15.05 16.02
CA VAL A 192 -13.89 -14.70 14.81
C VAL A 192 -13.59 -15.93 13.97
N THR A 193 -13.15 -17.02 14.62
CA THR A 193 -12.85 -18.28 13.93
C THR A 193 -14.09 -18.80 13.19
N LYS A 194 -15.26 -18.82 13.85
CA LYS A 194 -16.52 -19.26 13.25
C LYS A 194 -17.04 -18.33 12.15
N LEU A 195 -16.87 -17.02 12.32
CA LEU A 195 -17.34 -16.01 11.38
C LEU A 195 -16.53 -16.06 10.07
N THR A 196 -15.22 -16.25 10.15
CA THR A 196 -14.32 -16.26 8.99
C THR A 196 -14.75 -17.32 7.96
N ASP A 197 -15.10 -18.53 8.42
CA ASP A 197 -15.57 -19.61 7.55
C ASP A 197 -16.91 -19.25 6.90
N LYS A 198 -17.86 -18.76 7.69
CA LYS A 198 -19.22 -18.42 7.27
C LYS A 198 -19.26 -17.28 6.26
N GLU A 199 -18.59 -16.16 6.55
CA GLU A 199 -18.59 -15.00 5.66
C GLU A 199 -17.85 -15.27 4.35
N THR A 200 -16.81 -16.11 4.38
CA THR A 200 -16.09 -16.50 3.16
C THR A 200 -17.01 -17.24 2.20
N ILE A 201 -17.81 -18.18 2.71
CA ILE A 201 -18.82 -18.91 1.93
C ILE A 201 -19.88 -17.94 1.40
N LEU A 202 -20.49 -17.16 2.28
CA LEU A 202 -21.53 -16.19 1.95
C LEU A 202 -21.08 -15.23 0.84
N ARG A 203 -19.88 -14.66 0.99
CA ARG A 203 -19.30 -13.71 0.04
C ARG A 203 -19.06 -14.37 -1.32
N ALA A 204 -18.58 -15.61 -1.34
CA ALA A 204 -18.40 -16.37 -2.58
C ALA A 204 -19.74 -16.65 -3.28
N GLU A 205 -20.77 -17.11 -2.56
CA GLU A 205 -22.08 -17.42 -3.15
C GLU A 205 -22.80 -16.17 -3.67
N ILE A 206 -22.75 -15.07 -2.93
CA ILE A 206 -23.28 -13.76 -3.40
C ILE A 206 -22.52 -13.32 -4.65
N ALA A 207 -21.18 -13.44 -4.67
CA ALA A 207 -20.38 -13.10 -5.85
C ALA A 207 -20.67 -14.00 -7.07
N MET A 208 -21.09 -15.25 -6.84
CA MET A 208 -21.56 -16.18 -7.88
C MET A 208 -23.02 -15.94 -8.30
N GLY A 209 -23.69 -14.93 -7.74
CA GLY A 209 -25.03 -14.49 -8.16
C GLY A 209 -26.17 -14.94 -7.25
N MET A 210 -25.90 -15.50 -6.06
CA MET A 210 -26.94 -15.75 -5.07
C MET A 210 -27.59 -14.43 -4.65
N ASN A 211 -28.92 -14.46 -4.47
CA ASN A 211 -29.63 -13.31 -3.93
C ASN A 211 -29.18 -13.06 -2.48
N PRO A 212 -28.79 -11.82 -2.11
CA PRO A 212 -28.33 -11.53 -0.74
C PRO A 212 -29.34 -11.87 0.37
N ALA A 213 -30.65 -11.78 0.11
CA ALA A 213 -31.68 -12.15 1.09
C ALA A 213 -31.76 -13.68 1.28
N GLU A 214 -31.62 -14.45 0.20
CA GLU A 214 -31.53 -15.92 0.30
C GLU A 214 -30.27 -16.35 1.05
N ALA A 215 -29.16 -15.69 0.77
CA ALA A 215 -27.90 -15.91 1.46
C ALA A 215 -28.03 -15.56 2.97
N PHE A 216 -28.73 -14.47 3.29
CA PHE A 216 -29.04 -14.10 4.66
C PHE A 216 -29.87 -15.19 5.38
N ASP A 217 -30.97 -15.65 4.77
CA ASP A 217 -31.82 -16.68 5.36
C ASP A 217 -31.04 -18.00 5.57
N ARG A 218 -30.24 -18.42 4.58
CA ARG A 218 -29.46 -19.66 4.67
C ARG A 218 -28.40 -19.61 5.78
N TYR A 219 -27.58 -18.56 5.78
CA TYR A 219 -26.40 -18.52 6.64
C TYR A 219 -26.67 -17.87 8.00
N TYR A 220 -27.46 -16.80 8.05
CA TYR A 220 -27.74 -16.06 9.30
C TYR A 220 -28.97 -16.53 10.06
N VAL A 221 -29.99 -17.09 9.38
CA VAL A 221 -31.20 -17.58 10.06
C VAL A 221 -31.15 -19.09 10.29
N ASN A 222 -30.80 -19.86 9.26
CA ASN A 222 -30.85 -21.33 9.32
C ASN A 222 -29.51 -21.98 9.72
N GLU A 223 -28.43 -21.20 9.82
CA GLU A 223 -27.07 -21.66 10.15
C GLU A 223 -26.55 -22.81 9.26
N GLU A 224 -27.01 -22.89 8.01
CA GLU A 224 -26.65 -23.98 7.10
C GLU A 224 -25.25 -23.76 6.50
N VAL A 225 -24.26 -24.55 6.96
CA VAL A 225 -22.91 -24.59 6.38
C VAL A 225 -22.71 -25.93 5.67
N PRO A 226 -22.40 -25.98 4.36
CA PRO A 226 -22.21 -27.24 3.65
C PRO A 226 -21.00 -28.01 4.21
N ALA A 227 -21.21 -29.26 4.63
CA ALA A 227 -20.16 -30.10 5.24
C ALA A 227 -18.96 -30.40 4.32
N ASP A 228 -19.18 -30.35 3.00
CA ASP A 228 -18.17 -30.60 1.97
C ASP A 228 -17.66 -29.30 1.31
N TYR A 229 -17.97 -28.13 1.91
CA TYR A 229 -17.47 -26.87 1.39
C TYR A 229 -15.94 -26.87 1.40
N ARG A 230 -15.36 -26.86 0.20
CA ARG A 230 -13.97 -26.46 0.00
C ARG A 230 -14.01 -24.99 -0.40
N PRO A 231 -13.19 -24.12 0.22
CA PRO A 231 -13.07 -22.76 -0.25
C PRO A 231 -12.78 -22.82 -1.76
N PRO A 232 -13.51 -22.07 -2.59
CA PRO A 232 -13.14 -21.98 -3.99
C PRO A 232 -11.69 -21.50 -4.02
N THR A 233 -10.80 -22.30 -4.62
CA THR A 233 -9.51 -21.79 -5.09
C THR A 233 -9.83 -20.53 -5.86
N THR A 234 -9.35 -19.39 -5.38
CA THR A 234 -9.76 -18.04 -5.77
C THR A 234 -9.94 -17.89 -7.28
N THR A 235 -11.17 -18.10 -7.75
CA THR A 235 -11.63 -17.69 -9.06
C THR A 235 -12.38 -16.37 -8.86
N SER A 236 -11.90 -15.34 -9.54
CA SER A 236 -12.44 -13.98 -9.56
C SER A 236 -13.95 -13.93 -9.85
N ALA A 237 -14.69 -13.10 -9.11
CA ALA A 237 -15.99 -12.60 -9.56
C ALA A 237 -16.13 -11.11 -9.20
N SER A 238 -16.35 -10.31 -10.25
CA SER A 238 -16.41 -8.86 -10.24
C SER A 238 -17.73 -8.36 -9.67
N ALA A 239 -17.71 -7.38 -8.77
CA ALA A 239 -18.91 -6.65 -8.38
C ALA A 239 -19.22 -5.57 -9.43
N ALA A 240 -20.38 -5.70 -10.09
CA ALA A 240 -20.90 -4.69 -11.00
C ALA A 240 -21.24 -3.39 -10.24
N LEU A 241 -20.78 -2.25 -10.75
CA LEU A 241 -21.14 -0.92 -10.26
C LEU A 241 -22.10 -0.22 -11.22
N ALA A 242 -23.17 0.34 -10.64
CA ALA A 242 -24.27 1.07 -11.28
C ALA A 242 -23.82 2.45 -11.84
N PRO A 243 -24.65 3.18 -12.61
CA PRO A 243 -24.20 4.29 -13.44
C PRO A 243 -23.79 5.54 -12.64
N SER A 244 -22.86 6.29 -13.23
CA SER A 244 -22.14 7.46 -12.71
C SER A 244 -23.01 8.61 -12.20
N ALA A 245 -22.64 9.19 -11.06
CA ALA A 245 -23.11 10.49 -10.56
C ALA A 245 -22.60 11.66 -11.45
N PRO A 246 -23.27 12.83 -11.47
CA PRO A 246 -22.93 13.93 -12.37
C PRO A 246 -21.65 14.69 -11.94
N GLU A 247 -20.94 15.24 -12.93
CA GLU A 247 -19.66 15.95 -12.80
C GLU A 247 -19.71 17.13 -11.81
N PRO A 248 -18.65 17.34 -10.98
CA PRO A 248 -18.53 18.53 -10.16
C PRO A 248 -18.10 19.76 -10.98
N ALA A 249 -18.64 20.91 -10.60
CA ALA A 249 -18.42 22.19 -11.27
C ALA A 249 -16.96 22.65 -11.24
N ALA A 250 -16.55 23.33 -12.32
CA ALA A 250 -15.19 23.81 -12.57
C ALA A 250 -14.58 24.59 -11.38
N ALA A 251 -13.45 24.08 -10.87
CA ALA A 251 -12.62 24.79 -9.91
C ALA A 251 -12.00 26.05 -10.53
N THR A 252 -12.02 27.14 -9.78
CA THR A 252 -11.35 28.40 -10.16
C THR A 252 -9.83 28.23 -10.07
N PRO A 253 -9.03 28.77 -11.01
CA PRO A 253 -7.59 28.54 -11.02
C PRO A 253 -6.92 29.22 -9.82
N SER A 254 -6.14 28.44 -9.08
CA SER A 254 -5.29 28.95 -8.01
C SER A 254 -4.26 29.94 -8.56
N ALA A 255 -3.89 30.93 -7.75
CA ALA A 255 -2.94 31.97 -8.14
C ALA A 255 -1.61 31.36 -8.60
N GLY A 256 -1.27 31.56 -9.88
CA GLY A 256 -0.14 30.91 -10.54
C GLY A 256 1.24 31.14 -9.89
N TYR A 257 2.14 30.21 -10.17
CA TYR A 257 3.54 30.18 -9.78
C TYR A 257 4.26 31.54 -9.98
N ARG A 258 4.89 32.07 -8.93
CA ARG A 258 5.66 33.34 -8.94
C ARG A 258 7.18 33.11 -9.05
N GLY A 259 7.64 32.25 -9.94
CA GLY A 259 9.07 32.11 -10.22
C GLY A 259 9.60 33.12 -11.25
N PRO A 260 10.92 33.16 -11.48
CA PRO A 260 11.58 34.13 -12.36
C PRO A 260 11.34 33.91 -13.86
N VAL A 261 10.67 32.83 -14.25
CA VAL A 261 10.41 32.47 -15.65
C VAL A 261 9.09 33.08 -16.08
N GLN A 262 9.11 33.86 -17.17
CA GLN A 262 7.88 34.49 -17.67
C GLN A 262 6.95 33.46 -18.31
N PRO A 263 5.61 33.60 -18.16
CA PRO A 263 4.66 32.78 -18.87
C PRO A 263 4.91 32.81 -20.39
N GLY A 264 5.07 31.63 -21.02
CA GLY A 264 5.33 31.50 -22.45
C GLY A 264 6.81 31.51 -22.85
N ASP A 265 7.75 31.71 -21.91
CA ASP A 265 9.18 31.54 -22.17
C ASP A 265 9.54 30.05 -22.27
N LEU A 266 9.85 29.58 -23.48
CA LEU A 266 10.23 28.20 -23.74
C LEU A 266 11.74 27.95 -23.53
N THR A 267 12.55 29.00 -23.33
CA THR A 267 14.01 28.90 -23.22
C THR A 267 14.49 28.57 -21.81
N ARG A 268 13.62 28.76 -20.81
CA ARG A 268 13.90 28.44 -19.41
C ARG A 268 12.74 27.63 -18.83
N ARG A 269 13.05 26.69 -17.94
CA ARG A 269 12.05 25.90 -17.22
C ARG A 269 12.07 26.28 -15.76
N ALA A 270 10.89 26.57 -15.22
CA ALA A 270 10.73 26.89 -13.82
C ALA A 270 11.16 25.70 -12.94
N GLY A 271 12.03 25.96 -11.96
CA GLY A 271 12.40 24.98 -10.94
C GLY A 271 13.69 24.19 -11.19
N ILE A 272 14.26 24.19 -12.41
CA ILE A 272 15.52 23.46 -12.69
C ILE A 272 16.68 23.99 -11.84
N GLU A 273 16.84 25.31 -11.74
CA GLU A 273 17.90 25.95 -10.93
C GLU A 273 17.85 25.52 -9.46
N GLN A 274 16.64 25.23 -8.95
CA GLN A 274 16.43 24.80 -7.56
C GLN A 274 16.82 23.33 -7.37
N LEU A 275 16.66 22.50 -8.40
CA LEU A 275 17.11 21.11 -8.40
C LEU A 275 18.63 21.03 -8.48
N GLU A 276 19.26 21.81 -9.37
CA GLU A 276 20.72 21.91 -9.48
C GLU A 276 21.35 22.43 -8.19
N ALA A 277 20.75 23.44 -7.56
CA ALA A 277 21.20 23.96 -6.26
C ALA A 277 21.13 22.91 -5.12
N ARG A 278 20.27 21.88 -5.26
CA ARG A 278 20.19 20.73 -4.35
C ARG A 278 21.19 19.62 -4.71
N GLY A 279 22.06 19.84 -5.71
CA GLY A 279 23.07 18.87 -6.13
C GLY A 279 22.51 17.73 -7.00
N LEU A 280 21.41 17.98 -7.72
CA LEU A 280 20.90 17.07 -8.74
C LEU A 280 21.55 17.35 -10.08
N ASP A 281 22.08 16.31 -10.72
CA ASP A 281 22.46 16.39 -12.13
C ASP A 281 21.19 16.22 -12.98
N VAL A 282 20.58 17.35 -13.34
CA VAL A 282 19.33 17.38 -14.09
C VAL A 282 19.51 16.83 -15.51
N VAL A 283 20.70 16.98 -16.10
CA VAL A 283 20.99 16.44 -17.44
C VAL A 283 21.04 14.91 -17.36
N ALA A 284 21.81 14.35 -16.43
CA ALA A 284 21.89 12.90 -16.25
C ALA A 284 20.52 12.30 -15.92
N LEU A 285 19.75 12.93 -15.02
CA LEU A 285 18.40 12.46 -14.69
C LEU A 285 17.48 12.46 -15.91
N ARG A 286 17.51 13.52 -16.70
CA ARG A 286 16.71 13.63 -17.91
C ARG A 286 17.06 12.56 -18.93
N GLU A 287 18.35 12.34 -19.19
CA GLU A 287 18.79 11.28 -20.10
C GLU A 287 18.32 9.90 -19.61
N LYS A 288 18.44 9.63 -18.29
CA LYS A 288 17.98 8.39 -17.68
C LYS A 288 16.46 8.21 -17.80
N LEU A 289 15.68 9.27 -17.58
CA LEU A 289 14.24 9.24 -17.76
C LEU A 289 13.83 8.96 -19.21
N ILE A 290 14.59 9.47 -20.20
CA ILE A 290 14.36 9.16 -21.62
C ILE A 290 14.67 7.68 -21.91
N ASP A 291 15.75 7.14 -21.35
CA ASP A 291 16.12 5.72 -21.52
C ASP A 291 15.08 4.78 -20.91
N ASN A 292 14.56 5.13 -19.72
CA ASN A 292 13.47 4.40 -19.09
C ASN A 292 12.17 4.55 -19.86
N ALA A 293 11.82 5.76 -20.34
CA ALA A 293 10.65 5.95 -21.19
C ALA A 293 10.68 5.05 -22.44
N ALA A 294 11.86 4.96 -23.06
CA ALA A 294 12.09 4.07 -24.18
C ALA A 294 11.87 2.61 -23.79
N ALA A 295 12.46 2.16 -22.67
CA ALA A 295 12.31 0.80 -22.17
C ALA A 295 10.85 0.43 -21.84
N GLU A 296 10.11 1.30 -21.17
CA GLU A 296 8.67 1.09 -20.90
C GLU A 296 7.87 0.92 -22.18
N PHE A 297 8.09 1.82 -23.13
CA PHE A 297 7.34 1.83 -24.38
C PHE A 297 7.65 0.63 -25.27
N THR A 298 8.93 0.23 -25.35
CA THR A 298 9.32 -0.94 -26.13
C THR A 298 8.85 -2.24 -25.46
N THR A 299 8.90 -2.33 -24.13
CA THR A 299 8.40 -3.49 -23.36
C THR A 299 6.90 -3.66 -23.55
N TYR A 300 6.11 -2.57 -23.45
CA TYR A 300 4.70 -2.56 -23.82
C TYR A 300 4.43 -3.15 -25.23
N TYR A 301 5.25 -2.76 -26.20
CA TYR A 301 5.16 -3.28 -27.57
C TYR A 301 5.51 -4.77 -27.64
N TYR A 302 6.63 -5.20 -27.07
CA TYR A 302 7.08 -6.58 -27.11
C TYR A 302 6.15 -7.52 -26.34
N TYR A 303 5.63 -7.09 -25.19
CA TYR A 303 4.69 -7.87 -24.40
C TYR A 303 3.36 -8.07 -25.14
N THR A 304 2.98 -7.12 -26.00
CA THR A 304 1.85 -7.28 -26.92
C THR A 304 2.06 -8.50 -27.83
N ILE A 305 3.30 -8.77 -28.26
CA ILE A 305 3.63 -9.96 -29.05
C ILE A 305 3.68 -11.18 -28.14
N LEU A 306 4.51 -11.17 -27.09
CA LEU A 306 4.77 -12.31 -26.20
C LEU A 306 3.49 -12.93 -25.62
N ARG A 307 2.56 -12.10 -25.14
CA ARG A 307 1.31 -12.59 -24.54
C ARG A 307 0.47 -13.44 -25.51
N ASN A 308 0.53 -13.16 -26.82
CA ASN A 308 -0.26 -13.90 -27.81
C ASN A 308 0.31 -15.31 -28.02
N PHE A 309 1.59 -15.54 -27.73
CA PHE A 309 2.24 -16.84 -27.77
C PHE A 309 2.05 -17.64 -26.46
N LEU A 310 1.40 -17.07 -25.45
CA LEU A 310 0.90 -17.77 -24.25
C LEU A 310 -0.53 -18.30 -24.43
N ALA A 311 -1.02 -18.42 -25.67
CA ALA A 311 -2.34 -18.98 -25.95
C ALA A 311 -2.51 -20.40 -25.38
N GLY A 312 -3.60 -20.63 -24.66
CA GLY A 312 -3.81 -21.90 -23.93
C GLY A 312 -3.21 -21.93 -22.51
N LYS A 313 -2.48 -20.88 -22.11
CA LYS A 313 -2.06 -20.58 -20.74
C LYS A 313 -2.70 -19.26 -20.32
N GLU A 314 -4.04 -19.23 -20.28
CA GLU A 314 -4.78 -17.96 -20.13
C GLU A 314 -4.46 -17.21 -18.82
N ASP A 315 -4.09 -17.92 -17.75
CA ASP A 315 -3.64 -17.28 -16.51
C ASP A 315 -2.33 -16.50 -16.71
N TYR A 316 -1.38 -17.05 -17.46
CA TYR A 316 -0.08 -16.41 -17.70
C TYR A 316 -0.27 -15.22 -18.62
N LYS A 317 -1.05 -15.42 -19.67
CA LYS A 317 -1.43 -14.37 -20.62
C LYS A 317 -2.17 -13.22 -19.94
N ALA A 318 -3.02 -13.49 -18.95
CA ALA A 318 -3.71 -12.46 -18.19
C ALA A 318 -2.76 -11.63 -17.33
N ILE A 319 -1.76 -12.25 -16.70
CA ILE A 319 -0.74 -11.54 -15.92
C ILE A 319 0.20 -10.75 -16.82
N THR A 320 0.65 -11.33 -17.94
CA THR A 320 1.44 -10.59 -18.94
C THR A 320 0.67 -9.42 -19.54
N GLU A 321 -0.65 -9.52 -19.69
CA GLU A 321 -1.50 -8.41 -20.13
C GLU A 321 -1.56 -7.26 -19.12
N ASP A 322 -1.57 -7.58 -17.82
CA ASP A 322 -1.58 -6.56 -16.77
C ASP A 322 -0.25 -5.80 -16.75
N ALA A 323 0.88 -6.53 -16.66
CA ALA A 323 2.22 -5.93 -16.71
C ALA A 323 2.38 -5.02 -17.93
N ARG A 324 2.02 -5.53 -19.12
CA ARG A 324 2.01 -4.76 -20.36
C ARG A 324 1.24 -3.44 -20.25
N LEU A 325 0.02 -3.47 -19.70
CA LEU A 325 -0.81 -2.26 -19.60
C LEU A 325 -0.30 -1.29 -18.52
N GLU A 326 0.39 -1.80 -17.50
CA GLU A 326 1.11 -1.02 -16.51
C GLU A 326 2.34 -0.34 -17.13
N ASP A 327 3.17 -1.01 -17.94
CA ASP A 327 4.33 -0.39 -18.64
C ASP A 327 3.90 0.79 -19.52
N ARG A 328 2.77 0.64 -20.23
CA ARG A 328 2.16 1.75 -20.99
C ARG A 328 1.84 2.93 -20.06
N SER A 329 1.33 2.64 -18.87
CA SER A 329 0.96 3.65 -17.89
C SER A 329 2.22 4.29 -17.28
N HIS A 330 3.30 3.54 -17.08
CA HIS A 330 4.60 4.04 -16.66
C HIS A 330 5.16 5.05 -17.65
N PHE A 331 5.19 4.69 -18.94
CA PHE A 331 5.59 5.58 -20.04
C PHE A 331 4.81 6.91 -20.00
N GLU A 332 3.47 6.84 -19.95
CA GLU A 332 2.60 8.01 -19.93
C GLU A 332 2.78 8.87 -18.67
N LEU A 333 3.12 8.24 -17.52
CA LEU A 333 3.30 8.93 -16.25
C LEU A 333 4.56 9.81 -16.25
N ILE A 334 5.66 9.31 -16.82
CA ILE A 334 6.97 10.00 -16.81
C ILE A 334 7.15 10.93 -18.01
N PHE A 335 6.40 10.72 -19.08
CA PHE A 335 6.54 11.49 -20.31
C PHE A 335 6.47 13.01 -20.06
N PRO A 336 5.47 13.56 -19.32
CA PRO A 336 5.43 14.99 -19.03
C PRO A 336 6.65 15.46 -18.24
N ARG A 337 7.18 14.63 -17.35
CA ARG A 337 8.29 15.00 -16.47
C ARG A 337 9.57 15.26 -17.25
N ILE A 338 9.82 14.53 -18.33
CA ILE A 338 10.97 14.75 -19.23
C ILE A 338 10.94 16.18 -19.81
N TYR A 339 9.77 16.65 -20.26
CA TYR A 339 9.62 17.98 -20.85
C TYR A 339 9.74 19.11 -19.82
N GLU A 340 9.29 18.86 -18.59
CA GLU A 340 9.43 19.79 -17.47
C GLU A 340 10.90 19.98 -17.08
N LEU A 341 11.71 18.92 -17.15
CA LEU A 341 13.16 18.97 -16.96
C LEU A 341 13.91 19.50 -18.19
N GLY A 342 13.20 20.05 -19.18
CA GLY A 342 13.77 20.66 -20.37
C GLY A 342 14.24 19.66 -21.43
N GLY A 343 13.76 18.42 -21.37
CA GLY A 343 14.00 17.39 -22.37
C GLY A 343 12.93 17.28 -23.44
N THR A 344 13.18 16.34 -24.35
CA THR A 344 12.25 15.88 -25.38
C THR A 344 12.49 14.41 -25.61
N LEU A 345 11.46 13.66 -26.03
CA LEU A 345 11.72 12.35 -26.62
C LEU A 345 12.37 12.51 -28.01
N PRO A 346 13.13 11.50 -28.47
CA PRO A 346 13.48 11.37 -29.87
C PRO A 346 12.24 11.45 -30.77
N PHE A 347 12.39 12.09 -31.94
CA PHE A 347 11.29 12.31 -32.87
C PHE A 347 11.04 11.11 -33.80
N ASP A 348 12.04 10.26 -34.02
CA ASP A 348 11.87 8.98 -34.69
C ASP A 348 11.71 7.87 -33.64
N ILE A 349 10.76 6.97 -33.90
CA ILE A 349 10.48 5.87 -32.99
C ILE A 349 11.65 4.88 -32.86
N ARG A 350 12.48 4.74 -33.90
CA ARG A 350 13.68 3.89 -33.85
C ARG A 350 14.74 4.50 -32.96
N ASP A 351 14.94 5.80 -33.06
CA ASP A 351 15.85 6.53 -32.19
C ASP A 351 15.39 6.45 -30.73
N LEU A 352 14.07 6.44 -30.47
CA LEU A 352 13.54 6.17 -29.13
C LEU A 352 13.82 4.73 -28.70
N ALA A 353 13.53 3.73 -29.53
CA ALA A 353 13.76 2.33 -29.18
C ALA A 353 15.24 2.03 -28.90
N ASP A 354 16.15 2.60 -29.68
CA ASP A 354 17.61 2.45 -29.51
C ASP A 354 18.13 3.07 -28.20
N ARG A 355 17.34 3.90 -27.53
CA ARG A 355 17.65 4.47 -26.20
C ARG A 355 17.28 3.55 -25.05
N ALA A 356 16.49 2.50 -25.27
CA ALA A 356 16.10 1.59 -24.19
C ALA A 356 17.34 0.99 -23.52
N GLY A 357 17.52 1.25 -22.22
CA GLY A 357 18.68 0.76 -21.46
C GLY A 357 18.64 -0.75 -21.19
N CYS A 358 17.56 -1.41 -21.57
CA CYS A 358 17.30 -2.83 -21.40
C CYS A 358 17.35 -3.56 -22.74
N ALA A 359 17.71 -4.85 -22.70
CA ALA A 359 17.66 -5.68 -23.89
C ALA A 359 16.21 -5.80 -24.37
N ASP A 360 16.03 -5.78 -25.70
CA ASP A 360 14.73 -5.98 -26.32
C ASP A 360 14.12 -7.33 -25.90
N ALA A 361 12.86 -7.31 -25.47
CA ALA A 361 12.10 -8.49 -25.07
C ALA A 361 11.58 -9.28 -26.29
N TYR A 362 12.48 -9.63 -27.21
CA TYR A 362 12.13 -10.38 -28.41
C TYR A 362 11.47 -11.72 -28.08
N LEU A 363 10.53 -12.12 -28.95
CA LEU A 363 9.98 -13.47 -28.92
C LEU A 363 11.12 -14.50 -29.02
N PRO A 364 11.20 -15.49 -28.11
CA PRO A 364 12.24 -16.50 -28.17
C PRO A 364 12.30 -17.21 -29.52
N ASN A 365 13.49 -17.69 -29.85
CA ASN A 365 13.81 -18.42 -31.07
C ASN A 365 13.64 -17.60 -32.37
N THR A 366 13.36 -16.29 -32.30
CA THR A 366 13.51 -15.34 -33.42
C THR A 366 14.96 -14.92 -33.64
N ASN A 367 15.25 -14.37 -34.82
CA ASN A 367 16.52 -13.69 -35.09
C ASN A 367 16.33 -12.17 -34.89
N ASP A 368 16.43 -11.72 -33.64
CA ASP A 368 16.18 -10.33 -33.22
C ASP A 368 14.80 -9.84 -33.68
N GLY A 369 13.75 -10.59 -33.31
CA GLY A 369 12.36 -10.28 -33.67
C GLY A 369 11.96 -10.68 -35.10
N LYS A 370 12.90 -11.16 -35.93
CA LYS A 370 12.58 -11.69 -37.27
C LYS A 370 12.17 -13.15 -37.18
N LEU A 371 10.97 -13.45 -37.69
CA LEU A 371 10.45 -14.82 -37.80
C LEU A 371 11.38 -15.67 -38.67
N THR A 372 11.78 -16.84 -38.16
CA THR A 372 12.65 -17.79 -38.87
C THR A 372 11.91 -19.07 -39.27
N TRP A 373 10.65 -19.26 -38.86
CA TRP A 373 9.80 -20.43 -39.14
C TRP A 373 8.50 -20.05 -39.88
N GLY A 374 7.85 -21.02 -40.53
CA GLY A 374 6.51 -20.87 -41.12
C GLY A 374 6.43 -20.17 -42.49
N LEU A 375 7.54 -19.72 -43.08
CA LEU A 375 7.54 -18.98 -44.35
C LEU A 375 7.73 -19.82 -45.62
N SER A 376 7.82 -21.16 -45.55
CA SER A 376 7.83 -22.00 -46.77
C SER A 376 7.56 -23.52 -46.66
N THR A 377 7.41 -24.14 -45.47
CA THR A 377 7.42 -25.62 -45.37
C THR A 377 6.18 -26.29 -44.78
N GLY A 378 5.11 -25.56 -44.46
CA GLY A 378 3.86 -26.19 -43.98
C GLY A 378 3.95 -26.87 -42.60
N GLU A 379 5.03 -26.63 -41.85
CA GLU A 379 5.16 -27.12 -40.47
C GLU A 379 4.51 -26.12 -39.51
N SER A 380 3.46 -26.56 -38.81
CA SER A 380 2.81 -25.82 -37.73
C SER A 380 3.52 -26.16 -36.42
N PHE A 381 4.47 -25.33 -36.02
CA PHE A 381 5.08 -25.40 -34.70
C PHE A 381 5.20 -23.99 -34.12
N SER A 382 4.78 -23.81 -32.87
CA SER A 382 5.05 -22.57 -32.12
C SER A 382 6.53 -22.60 -31.72
N PRO A 383 7.30 -21.56 -32.04
CA PRO A 383 8.75 -21.52 -31.83
C PRO A 383 9.17 -21.43 -30.37
N ALA A 384 8.29 -21.01 -29.47
CA ALA A 384 8.60 -20.60 -28.11
C ALA A 384 7.59 -21.23 -27.16
N ASN A 385 8.09 -21.81 -26.08
CA ASN A 385 7.26 -22.36 -25.01
C ASN A 385 7.06 -21.32 -23.89
N ALA A 386 6.11 -21.60 -23.00
CA ALA A 386 5.76 -20.69 -21.91
C ALA A 386 6.96 -20.37 -21.00
N THR A 387 7.84 -21.34 -20.71
CA THR A 387 9.05 -21.14 -19.91
C THR A 387 10.01 -20.14 -20.57
N GLU A 388 10.24 -20.26 -21.88
CA GLU A 388 11.11 -19.32 -22.61
C GLU A 388 10.53 -17.91 -22.61
N ILE A 389 9.22 -17.77 -22.82
CA ILE A 389 8.53 -16.47 -22.79
C ILE A 389 8.59 -15.86 -21.39
N LEU A 390 8.22 -16.61 -20.35
CA LEU A 390 8.27 -16.16 -18.95
C LEU A 390 9.69 -15.77 -18.51
N THR A 391 10.72 -16.41 -19.07
CA THR A 391 12.12 -16.04 -18.81
C THR A 391 12.45 -14.68 -19.41
N VAL A 392 12.01 -14.40 -20.64
CA VAL A 392 12.20 -13.08 -21.28
C VAL A 392 11.47 -11.99 -20.49
N LEU A 393 10.21 -12.23 -20.10
CA LEU A 393 9.41 -11.30 -19.28
C LEU A 393 10.14 -11.00 -17.95
N LEU A 394 10.57 -12.04 -17.23
CA LEU A 394 11.28 -11.87 -15.96
C LEU A 394 12.58 -11.06 -16.09
N GLU A 395 13.37 -11.29 -17.14
CA GLU A 395 14.63 -10.56 -17.33
C GLU A 395 14.40 -9.10 -17.74
N ALA A 396 13.30 -8.80 -18.45
CA ALA A 396 12.88 -7.43 -18.73
C ALA A 396 12.54 -6.68 -17.43
N GLU A 397 11.70 -7.26 -16.55
CA GLU A 397 11.34 -6.59 -15.28
C GLU A 397 12.53 -6.40 -14.35
N ARG A 398 13.43 -7.38 -14.28
CA ARG A 398 14.68 -7.22 -13.54
C ARG A 398 15.52 -6.05 -14.02
N CYS A 399 15.49 -5.79 -15.32
CA CYS A 399 16.18 -4.65 -15.88
C CYS A 399 15.47 -3.34 -15.52
N ALA A 400 14.14 -3.29 -15.65
CA ALA A 400 13.32 -2.14 -15.29
C ALA A 400 13.44 -1.79 -13.80
N VAL A 401 13.33 -2.76 -12.89
CA VAL A 401 13.54 -2.60 -11.43
C VAL A 401 14.88 -1.93 -11.13
N ARG A 402 15.99 -2.41 -11.75
CA ARG A 402 17.31 -1.80 -11.55
C ARG A 402 17.36 -0.35 -12.04
N SER A 403 16.77 -0.09 -13.21
CA SER A 403 16.80 1.24 -13.81
C SER A 403 15.97 2.25 -13.02
N TRP A 404 14.78 1.87 -12.56
CA TRP A 404 13.93 2.72 -11.72
C TRP A 404 14.49 2.94 -10.33
N TRP A 405 15.16 1.93 -9.76
CA TRP A 405 15.89 2.10 -8.51
C TRP A 405 16.98 3.16 -8.62
N GLU A 406 17.73 3.18 -9.73
CA GLU A 406 18.74 4.20 -9.99
C GLU A 406 18.13 5.61 -10.07
N ILE A 407 16.98 5.77 -10.73
CA ILE A 407 16.27 7.07 -10.77
C ILE A 407 15.82 7.49 -9.36
N CYS A 408 15.35 6.55 -8.54
CA CYS A 408 15.00 6.82 -7.14
C CYS A 408 16.24 7.31 -6.36
N ASP A 409 17.39 6.64 -6.49
CA ASP A 409 18.64 7.05 -5.83
C ASP A 409 19.12 8.43 -6.30
N MET A 410 19.05 8.69 -7.61
CA MET A 410 19.41 10.00 -8.19
C MET A 410 18.58 11.14 -7.61
N THR A 411 17.29 10.89 -7.36
CA THR A 411 16.30 11.93 -7.03
C THR A 411 16.02 12.06 -5.53
N PHE A 412 16.38 11.06 -4.71
CA PHE A 412 16.14 11.05 -3.28
C PHE A 412 16.68 12.32 -2.58
N GLY A 413 15.80 13.00 -1.85
CA GLY A 413 16.12 14.25 -1.14
C GLY A 413 16.40 15.48 -2.03
N LYS A 414 16.44 15.32 -3.36
CA LYS A 414 16.79 16.39 -4.31
C LYS A 414 15.61 16.82 -5.17
N ASP A 415 14.86 15.85 -5.68
CA ASP A 415 13.65 16.04 -6.49
C ASP A 415 12.51 15.12 -6.02
N PRO A 416 11.74 15.55 -5.01
CA PRO A 416 10.67 14.75 -4.44
C PRO A 416 9.61 14.34 -5.47
N ARG A 417 9.35 15.19 -6.47
CA ARG A 417 8.35 14.91 -7.49
C ARG A 417 8.77 13.75 -8.38
N THR A 418 9.98 13.79 -8.93
CA THR A 418 10.47 12.67 -9.76
C THR A 418 10.66 11.42 -8.92
N TYR A 419 11.12 11.56 -7.67
CA TYR A 419 11.25 10.44 -6.74
C TYR A 419 9.91 9.73 -6.51
N GLU A 420 8.84 10.47 -6.24
CA GLU A 420 7.50 9.90 -6.06
C GLU A 420 6.99 9.18 -7.31
N LEU A 421 7.21 9.74 -8.51
CA LEU A 421 6.83 9.10 -9.77
C LEU A 421 7.62 7.80 -9.99
N ALA A 422 8.94 7.85 -9.83
CA ALA A 422 9.82 6.70 -9.99
C ALA A 422 9.53 5.59 -8.97
N MET A 423 9.25 5.95 -7.71
CA MET A 423 8.88 4.99 -6.68
C MET A 423 7.53 4.31 -6.95
N ARG A 424 6.57 5.02 -7.55
CA ARG A 424 5.28 4.43 -7.94
C ARG A 424 5.49 3.34 -9.00
N ILE A 425 6.29 3.65 -10.01
CA ILE A 425 6.65 2.69 -11.08
C ILE A 425 7.46 1.54 -10.51
N LEU A 426 8.53 1.81 -9.74
CA LEU A 426 9.37 0.79 -9.12
C LEU A 426 8.57 -0.25 -8.30
N ASN A 427 7.51 0.18 -7.60
CA ASN A 427 6.65 -0.76 -6.88
C ASN A 427 5.84 -1.65 -7.81
N GLU A 428 5.38 -1.17 -8.96
CA GLU A 428 4.70 -1.99 -9.97
C GLU A 428 5.70 -2.98 -10.61
N GLU A 429 6.91 -2.52 -10.94
CA GLU A 429 7.99 -3.35 -11.50
C GLU A 429 8.44 -4.51 -10.61
N ILE A 430 8.59 -4.24 -9.30
CA ILE A 430 8.90 -5.30 -8.30
C ILE A 430 7.80 -6.36 -8.27
N GLU A 431 6.55 -5.95 -8.52
CA GLU A 431 5.42 -6.87 -8.54
C GLU A 431 5.37 -7.70 -9.82
N HIS A 432 5.68 -7.09 -10.96
CA HIS A 432 5.80 -7.84 -12.21
C HIS A 432 6.92 -8.88 -12.11
N GLU A 433 8.08 -8.50 -11.57
CA GLU A 433 9.19 -9.44 -11.30
C GLU A 433 8.71 -10.61 -10.43
N ALA A 434 8.03 -10.30 -9.32
CA ALA A 434 7.46 -11.27 -8.39
C ALA A 434 6.47 -12.22 -9.10
N TRP A 435 5.54 -11.69 -9.90
CA TRP A 435 4.58 -12.49 -10.66
C TRP A 435 5.28 -13.43 -11.64
N PHE A 436 6.26 -12.95 -12.41
CA PHE A 436 6.95 -13.80 -13.37
C PHE A 436 7.87 -14.84 -12.72
N ILE A 437 8.46 -14.56 -11.55
CA ILE A 437 9.16 -15.58 -10.75
C ILE A 437 8.21 -16.71 -10.37
N GLU A 438 7.01 -16.38 -9.91
CA GLU A 438 6.00 -17.35 -9.49
C GLU A 438 5.53 -18.20 -10.68
N LEU A 439 5.15 -17.56 -11.79
CA LEU A 439 4.72 -18.25 -13.00
C LEU A 439 5.81 -19.15 -13.57
N LEU A 440 7.05 -18.64 -13.64
CA LEU A 440 8.19 -19.40 -14.17
C LEU A 440 8.54 -20.59 -13.26
N SER A 441 8.49 -20.42 -11.93
CA SER A 441 8.69 -21.52 -10.98
C SER A 441 7.64 -22.62 -11.16
N MET A 442 6.38 -22.24 -11.36
CA MET A 442 5.30 -23.19 -11.59
C MET A 442 5.47 -23.92 -12.94
N GLU A 443 5.73 -23.19 -14.02
CA GLU A 443 5.83 -23.78 -15.36
C GLU A 443 7.10 -24.64 -15.53
N ARG A 444 8.23 -24.19 -14.99
CA ARG A 444 9.52 -24.89 -15.13
C ARG A 444 9.67 -26.05 -14.15
N ASP A 445 9.33 -25.81 -12.89
CA ASP A 445 9.67 -26.73 -11.79
C ASP A 445 8.45 -27.45 -11.21
N GLY A 446 7.23 -27.06 -11.57
CA GLY A 446 5.99 -27.57 -10.96
C GLY A 446 5.82 -27.17 -9.50
N VAL A 447 6.52 -26.12 -9.06
CA VAL A 447 6.51 -25.65 -7.67
C VAL A 447 5.81 -24.30 -7.58
N ALA A 448 4.69 -24.27 -6.84
CA ALA A 448 4.04 -23.03 -6.44
C ALA A 448 4.94 -22.28 -5.45
N ARG A 449 5.43 -21.11 -5.86
CA ARG A 449 6.19 -20.17 -5.01
C ARG A 449 5.41 -18.87 -4.94
N PRO A 450 4.46 -18.76 -3.99
CA PRO A 450 3.63 -17.57 -3.89
C PRO A 450 4.52 -16.37 -3.63
N SER A 451 4.45 -15.39 -4.53
CA SER A 451 5.30 -14.20 -4.49
C SER A 451 4.87 -13.17 -3.45
N GLY A 452 3.69 -13.35 -2.84
CA GLY A 452 3.10 -12.40 -1.88
C GLY A 452 2.50 -11.14 -2.53
N HIS A 453 2.67 -10.99 -3.84
CA HIS A 453 2.08 -9.92 -4.64
C HIS A 453 0.93 -10.50 -5.46
N PHE A 454 -0.30 -10.05 -5.18
CA PHE A 454 -1.50 -10.57 -5.85
C PHE A 454 -1.90 -9.64 -6.99
N LYS A 455 -2.44 -10.20 -8.08
CA LYS A 455 -3.08 -9.42 -9.15
C LYS A 455 -4.08 -8.43 -8.55
N ARG A 456 -3.91 -7.15 -8.86
CA ARG A 456 -4.68 -6.05 -8.26
C ARG A 456 -5.77 -5.60 -9.24
N GLY A 457 -7.03 -5.66 -8.82
CA GLY A 457 -8.14 -5.07 -9.57
C GLY A 457 -8.44 -5.73 -10.92
N GLY A 458 -8.90 -4.91 -11.88
CA GLY A 458 -9.27 -5.35 -13.23
C GLY A 458 -8.08 -5.40 -14.19
N VAL A 459 -8.27 -5.93 -15.41
CA VAL A 459 -7.19 -6.03 -16.40
C VAL A 459 -6.65 -4.64 -16.75
N GLY A 460 -5.34 -4.43 -16.56
CA GLY A 460 -4.68 -3.14 -16.75
C GLY A 460 -4.97 -2.07 -15.68
N ASP A 461 -5.35 -2.49 -14.48
CA ASP A 461 -5.43 -1.59 -13.32
C ASP A 461 -4.02 -1.26 -12.85
N ALA A 462 -3.61 -0.01 -13.01
CA ALA A 462 -2.31 0.50 -12.60
C ALA A 462 -2.48 1.38 -11.34
N PRO A 463 -2.59 0.78 -10.14
CA PRO A 463 -3.01 1.47 -8.92
C PRO A 463 -2.03 2.57 -8.52
N TRP A 464 -0.76 2.42 -8.90
CA TRP A 464 0.28 3.38 -8.63
C TRP A 464 0.58 4.23 -9.83
N SER A 465 0.45 3.83 -11.09
CA SER A 465 0.81 4.72 -12.22
C SER A 465 -0.35 5.40 -12.95
N ARG A 466 -1.60 5.20 -12.55
CA ARG A 466 -2.72 6.01 -13.07
C ARG A 466 -2.45 7.51 -12.89
N ASN A 467 -2.63 8.26 -13.98
CA ASN A 467 -2.63 9.73 -14.01
C ASN A 467 -3.77 10.28 -13.15
N ARG A 468 -3.58 10.31 -11.82
CA ARG A 468 -4.36 11.19 -10.93
C ARG A 468 -3.80 12.60 -11.07
N PRO A 469 -4.65 13.64 -11.18
CA PRO A 469 -4.19 15.02 -11.13
C PRO A 469 -3.37 15.28 -9.87
N PHE A 470 -2.31 16.09 -9.99
CA PHE A 470 -1.61 16.63 -8.81
C PHE A 470 -2.61 17.43 -7.97
N GLY A 471 -2.99 16.92 -6.79
CA GLY A 471 -3.83 17.63 -5.83
C GLY A 471 -4.99 16.85 -5.23
N ASP A 472 -5.35 15.69 -5.79
CA ASP A 472 -6.42 14.86 -5.24
C ASP A 472 -5.85 13.80 -4.29
N GLY A 473 -5.75 14.17 -3.01
CA GLY A 473 -5.35 13.32 -1.88
C GLY A 473 -6.39 12.27 -1.47
#